data_AF-A0A9E5N955-F1
#
_entry.id   AF-A0A9E5N955-F1
#
_cell.length_a   1.000
_cell.length_b   1.000
_cell.length_c   1.000
_cell.angle_alpha   90.00
_cell.angle_beta   90.00
_cell.angle_gamma   90.00
#
_symmetry.space_group_name_H-M   'P 1'
#
loop_
_entity.id
_entity.type
_entity.pdbx_description
1 polymer ?
#
loop_
_entity_poly.entity_id
_entity_poly.type
_entity_poly.pdbx_seq_one_letter_code
_entity_poly.pdbx_strand_id
1 'polypeptide(L)' 'MERFPAVAARLYDYLFSRPPMHRMYAEIARDLASSIDRGRLLDVGTGPGRLLLQIHALNPEIEL' A
#
# COMPACT_ATOMS: atom_id res chain seq x y z
N MET A 1 23.40 -5.58 -0.96
CA MET A 1 21.93 -5.62 -0.79
C MET A 1 21.48 -7.06 -0.89
N GLU A 2 21.06 -7.68 0.21
CA GLU A 2 20.37 -8.97 0.16
C GLU A 2 19.04 -8.78 -0.58
N ARG A 3 18.81 -9.58 -1.62
CA ARG A 3 17.53 -9.57 -2.34
C ARG A 3 16.56 -10.46 -1.60
N PHE A 4 15.36 -9.93 -1.34
CA PHE A 4 14.26 -10.76 -0.85
C PHE A 4 13.99 -11.88 -1.87
N PRO A 5 14.01 -13.16 -1.47
CA PRO A 5 13.84 -14.26 -2.41
C PRO A 5 12.50 -14.16 -3.15
N ALA A 6 12.52 -14.37 -4.47
CA ALA A 6 11.32 -14.22 -5.32
C ALA A 6 10.14 -15.12 -4.87
N VAL A 7 10.44 -16.30 -4.35
CA VAL A 7 9.43 -17.22 -3.80
C VAL A 7 8.81 -16.66 -2.51
N ALA A 8 9.63 -16.07 -1.64
CA ALA A 8 9.15 -15.43 -0.41
C ALA A 8 8.31 -14.18 -0.72
N ALA A 9 8.69 -13.39 -1.72
CA ALA A 9 7.91 -12.24 -2.17
C ALA A 9 6.53 -12.64 -2.73
N ARG A 10 6.45 -13.74 -3.50
CA ARG A 10 5.16 -14.27 -3.99
C ARG A 10 4.28 -14.81 -2.87
N LEU A 11 4.86 -15.52 -1.90
CA LEU A 11 4.13 -16.00 -0.73
C LEU A 11 3.62 -14.83 0.12
N TYR A 12 4.43 -13.79 0.28
CA TYR A 12 4.07 -12.56 0.96
C TYR A 12 2.90 -11.85 0.26
N ASP A 13 2.97 -11.67 -1.07
CA ASP A 13 1.86 -11.06 -1.83
C ASP A 13 0.57 -11.87 -1.72
N TYR A 14 0.66 -13.21 -1.76
CA TYR A 14 -0.50 -14.07 -1.58
C TYR A 14 -1.14 -13.92 -0.18
N LEU A 15 -0.34 -13.83 0.89
CA LEU A 15 -0.85 -13.60 2.24
C LEU A 15 -1.49 -12.20 2.39
N PHE A 16 -0.91 -11.19 1.75
CA PHE A 16 -1.41 -9.81 1.77
C PHE A 16 -2.59 -9.56 0.83
N SER A 17 -2.91 -10.51 -0.06
CA SER A 17 -4.11 -10.46 -0.90
C SER A 17 -5.39 -10.86 -0.15
N ARG A 18 -5.29 -11.31 1.11
CA ARG A 18 -6.42 -11.84 1.87
C ARG A 18 -7.34 -10.77 2.45
N PRO A 19 -8.62 -11.09 2.68
CA PRO A 19 -9.64 -10.13 3.14
C PRO A 19 -9.28 -9.29 4.38
N PRO A 20 -8.62 -9.85 5.43
CA PRO A 20 -8.25 -9.06 6.60
C PRO A 20 -7.25 -7.94 6.27
N MET A 21 -6.26 -8.24 5.43
CA MET A 21 -5.24 -7.27 5.03
C MET A 21 -5.83 -6.17 4.13
N HIS A 22 -6.77 -6.54 3.27
CA HIS A 22 -7.48 -5.57 2.45
C HIS A 22 -8.28 -4.56 3.28
N ARG A 23 -8.94 -5.00 4.36
CA ARG A 23 -9.68 -4.11 5.26
C ARG A 23 -8.76 -3.15 6.01
N MET A 24 -7.65 -3.68 6.55
CA MET A 24 -6.64 -2.87 7.22
C MET A 24 -6.07 -1.80 6.28
N TYR A 25 -5.73 -2.18 5.04
CA TYR A 25 -5.25 -1.23 4.05
C TYR A 25 -6.29 -0.18 3.70
N ALA A 26 -7.57 -0.57 3.61
CA ALA A 26 -8.64 0.36 3.31
C ALA A 26 -8.87 1.38 4.44
N GLU A 27 -8.65 0.99 5.71
CA GLU A 27 -8.72 1.90 6.85
C GLU A 27 -7.57 2.89 6.84
N ILE A 28 -6.34 2.41 6.66
CA ILE A 28 -5.15 3.28 6.57
C ILE A 28 -5.27 4.24 5.37
N ALA A 29 -5.72 3.74 4.22
CA ALA A 29 -5.87 4.57 3.03
C ALA A 29 -6.91 5.68 3.22
N ARG A 30 -8.03 5.39 3.91
CA ARG A 30 -9.05 6.39 4.25
C ARG A 30 -8.52 7.45 5.21
N ASP A 31 -7.79 7.04 6.24
CA ASP A 31 -7.20 7.95 7.22
C ASP A 31 -6.21 8.92 6.55
N LEU A 32 -5.28 8.39 5.75
CA LEU A 32 -4.30 9.20 5.01
C LEU A 32 -4.95 10.12 3.99
N ALA A 33 -5.91 9.61 3.19
CA ALA A 33 -6.61 10.42 2.18
C ALA A 33 -7.44 11.54 2.82
N SER A 34 -7.90 11.36 4.06
CA SER A 34 -8.62 12.41 4.81
C SER A 34 -7.70 13.45 5.47
N SER A 35 -6.42 13.11 5.65
CA SER A 35 -5.44 13.95 6.36
C SER A 35 -4.52 14.74 5.42
N ILE A 36 -4.45 14.35 4.14
CA ILE A 36 -3.56 14.94 3.13
C ILE A 36 -4.40 15.41 1.95
N ASP A 37 -4.47 16.72 1.76
CA ASP A 37 -5.22 17.32 0.64
C ASP A 37 -4.54 17.06 -0.72
N ARG A 38 -3.21 17.26 -0.79
CA ARG A 38 -2.37 17.06 -2.00
C ARG A 38 -0.89 16.97 -1.63
N GLY A 39 -0.06 16.42 -2.50
CA GLY A 39 1.40 16.42 -2.33
C GLY A 39 2.04 15.07 -2.67
N ARG A 40 3.18 14.75 -2.04
CA ARG A 40 3.94 13.52 -2.30
C ARG A 40 3.94 12.61 -1.09
N LEU A 41 3.71 11.32 -1.32
CA LEU A 41 3.77 10.28 -0.30
C LEU A 41 4.95 9.34 -0.57
N LEU A 42 5.83 9.18 0.42
CA LEU A 42 6.88 8.16 0.38
C LEU A 42 6.45 6.97 1.23
N ASP A 43 6.35 5.80 0.62
CA ASP A 43 6.14 4.53 1.31
C ASP A 43 7.44 3.74 1.38
N VAL A 44 7.85 3.39 2.61
CA VAL A 44 9.10 2.68 2.87
C VAL A 44 8.77 1.22 3.16
N GLY A 45 9.24 0.32 2.29
CA GLY A 45 8.89 -1.11 2.40
C GLY A 45 7.57 -1.46 1.71
N THR A 46 7.30 -0.83 0.56
CA THR A 46 6.06 -0.89 -0.23
C THR A 46 5.50 -2.28 -0.51
N GLY A 47 6.35 -3.30 -0.49
CA GLY A 47 5.94 -4.68 -0.77
C GLY A 47 5.22 -4.75 -2.13
N PRO A 48 4.00 -5.31 -2.20
CA PRO A 48 3.23 -5.36 -3.44
C PRO A 48 2.58 -4.04 -3.90
N GLY A 49 2.68 -2.94 -3.14
CA GLY A 49 2.14 -1.63 -3.53
C GLY A 49 0.62 -1.46 -3.42
N ARG A 50 -0.09 -2.43 -2.83
CA ARG A 50 -1.57 -2.42 -2.73
C ARG A 50 -2.12 -1.24 -1.92
N LEU A 51 -1.41 -0.80 -0.88
CA LEU A 51 -1.81 0.35 -0.08
C LEU A 51 -1.77 1.64 -0.91
N LEU A 52 -0.67 1.88 -1.63
CA LEU A 52 -0.52 3.03 -2.52
C LEU A 52 -1.64 3.09 -3.56
N LEU A 53 -1.97 1.96 -4.19
CA LEU A 53 -3.09 1.90 -5.14
C LEU A 53 -4.43 2.32 -4.51
N GLN A 54 -4.69 1.93 -3.26
CA GLN A 54 -5.92 2.33 -2.56
C GLN A 54 -5.91 3.81 -2.18
N ILE A 55 -4.76 4.35 -1.76
CA ILE A 55 -4.61 5.77 -1.44
C ILE A 55 -4.88 6.62 -2.69
N HIS A 56 -4.25 6.30 -3.81
CA HIS A 56 -4.43 7.05 -5.06
C HIS A 56 -5.85 6.95 -5.63
N ALA A 57 -6.53 5.82 -5.42
CA ALA A 57 -7.93 5.69 -5.76
C ALA A 57 -8.86 6.59 -4.92
N LEU A 58 -8.47 6.91 -3.68
CA LEU A 58 -9.23 7.78 -2.78
C LEU A 58 -8.88 9.26 -2.93
N ASN A 59 -7.60 9.58 -3.14
CA ASN A 59 -7.13 10.93 -3.42
C ASN A 59 -6.05 10.92 -4.51
N PRO A 60 -6.40 11.21 -5.78
CA PRO A 60 -5.46 11.22 -6.89
C PRO A 60 -4.47 12.41 -6.85
N GLU A 61 -4.72 13.43 -6.03
CA GLU A 61 -3.83 14.58 -5.83
C GLU A 61 -2.62 14.24 -4.93
N ILE A 62 -2.58 13.02 -4.38
CA ILE A 62 -1.41 12.45 -3.72
C ILE A 62 -0.57 11.73 -4.78
N GLU A 63 0.60 12.29 -5.09
CA GLU A 63 1.66 11.70 -5.91
C GLU A 63 2.34 10.57 -5.13
N LEU A 64 2.46 9.39 -5.76
CA LEU A 64 3.06 8.17 -5.19
C LEU A 64 4.46 7.90 -5.74
#